data_AF-K1TRV7-F1
#
_entry.id   AF-K1TRV7-F1
#
_cell.length_a   1.000
_cell.length_b   1.000
_cell.length_c   1.000
_cell.angle_alpha   90.00
_cell.angle_beta   90.00
_cell.angle_gamma   90.00
#
_symmetry.space_group_name_H-M   'P 1'
#
loop_
_entity.id
_entity.type
_entity.pdbx_description
1 polymer ?
#
loop_
_entity_poly.entity_id
_entity_poly.type
_entity_poly.pdbx_seq_one_letter_code
_entity_poly.pdbx_strand_id
1 'polypeptide(L)'
;PAADAPQPTMRELFDGYKLTVGNALSKDTAFVNACRNSDRQNAYLEGADAIRRIVTASDDLHLVRLYFDMPAFHNRLHQELLEELYPTLAATVAPSPYQITQEDIDNALLDWHDNLKGKQEVALYMQAHGRERSTAAWLAAKYGWEDGKTPMYIHVGNAEPVTLTWAQVQRRLAQLIRENKFYDENERLR
;
A
#
# COMPACT_ATOMS: atom_id res chain seq x y z
N PRO A 1 -7.92 -58.78 -7.28
CA PRO A 1 -8.33 -57.81 -6.25
C PRO A 1 -7.72 -56.44 -6.54
N ALA A 2 -8.53 -55.47 -6.97
CA ALA A 2 -8.10 -54.08 -7.01
C ALA A 2 -8.00 -53.60 -5.55
N ALA A 3 -6.82 -53.16 -5.14
CA ALA A 3 -6.63 -52.59 -3.81
C ALA A 3 -7.38 -51.26 -3.75
N ASP A 4 -8.29 -51.14 -2.79
CA ASP A 4 -8.98 -49.90 -2.47
C ASP A 4 -7.92 -48.89 -1.99
N ALA A 5 -7.70 -47.81 -2.74
CA ALA A 5 -6.81 -46.75 -2.32
C ALA A 5 -7.42 -46.06 -1.09
N PRO A 6 -6.64 -45.74 -0.04
CA PRO A 6 -7.18 -45.07 1.14
C PRO A 6 -7.77 -43.72 0.76
N GLN A 7 -9.01 -43.46 1.22
CA GLN A 7 -9.69 -42.19 0.99
C GLN A 7 -8.91 -41.05 1.65
N PRO A 8 -8.66 -39.92 0.96
CA PRO A 8 -7.86 -38.82 1.50
C PRO A 8 -8.53 -38.20 2.74
N THR A 9 -7.71 -37.83 3.71
CA THR A 9 -8.16 -37.13 4.92
C THR A 9 -8.62 -35.71 4.59
N MET A 10 -9.43 -35.10 5.46
CA MET A 10 -9.87 -33.70 5.28
C MET A 10 -8.69 -32.72 5.18
N ARG A 11 -7.57 -33.03 5.84
CA ARG A 11 -6.35 -32.22 5.77
C ARG A 11 -5.70 -32.30 4.38
N GLU A 12 -5.54 -33.50 3.85
CA GLU A 12 -4.96 -33.70 2.51
C GLU A 12 -5.85 -33.08 1.42
N LEU A 13 -7.18 -33.16 1.58
CA LEU A 13 -8.13 -32.47 0.71
C LEU A 13 -7.95 -30.96 0.77
N PHE A 14 -7.86 -30.38 1.98
CA PHE A 14 -7.62 -28.95 2.13
C PHE A 14 -6.30 -28.52 1.48
N ASP A 15 -5.21 -29.26 1.72
CA ASP A 15 -3.89 -28.94 1.17
C ASP A 15 -3.91 -29.00 -0.37
N GLY A 16 -4.60 -29.98 -0.95
CA GLY A 16 -4.80 -30.08 -2.40
C GLY A 16 -5.62 -28.93 -3.00
N TYR A 17 -6.69 -28.51 -2.31
CA TYR A 17 -7.50 -27.37 -2.73
C TYR A 17 -6.75 -26.05 -2.60
N LYS A 18 -6.04 -25.85 -1.49
CA LYS A 18 -5.17 -24.69 -1.29
C LYS A 18 -4.14 -24.58 -2.40
N LEU A 19 -3.46 -25.68 -2.75
CA LEU A 19 -2.49 -25.67 -3.86
C LEU A 19 -3.14 -25.30 -5.20
N THR A 20 -4.30 -25.88 -5.52
CA THR A 20 -5.00 -25.63 -6.79
C THR A 20 -5.49 -24.19 -6.89
N VAL A 21 -6.16 -23.69 -5.85
CA VAL A 21 -6.66 -22.31 -5.80
C VAL A 21 -5.50 -21.31 -5.75
N GLY A 22 -4.44 -21.58 -4.99
CA GLY A 22 -3.26 -20.73 -4.92
C GLY A 22 -2.52 -20.60 -6.25
N ASN A 23 -2.42 -21.69 -7.02
CA ASN A 23 -1.83 -21.67 -8.36
C ASN A 23 -2.63 -20.81 -9.35
N ALA A 24 -3.95 -20.75 -9.21
CA ALA A 24 -4.81 -19.86 -9.99
C ALA A 24 -4.72 -18.41 -9.48
N LEU A 25 -4.74 -18.22 -8.16
CA LEU A 25 -4.70 -16.91 -7.51
C LEU A 25 -3.40 -16.16 -7.80
N SER A 26 -2.26 -16.84 -7.80
CA SER A 26 -0.96 -16.25 -8.15
C SER A 26 -0.86 -15.72 -9.58
N LYS A 27 -1.84 -16.04 -10.44
CA LYS A 27 -1.95 -15.55 -11.83
C LYS A 27 -3.10 -14.56 -12.02
N ASP A 28 -3.91 -14.32 -10.98
CA ASP A 28 -5.02 -13.39 -11.06
C ASP A 28 -4.48 -11.96 -11.19
N THR A 29 -4.92 -11.25 -12.23
CA THR A 29 -4.35 -9.95 -12.59
C THR A 29 -4.66 -8.87 -11.56
N ALA A 30 -5.88 -8.85 -11.00
CA ALA A 30 -6.28 -7.82 -10.04
C ALA A 30 -5.52 -8.00 -8.72
N PHE A 31 -5.49 -9.23 -8.21
CA PHE A 31 -4.74 -9.57 -7.00
C PHE A 31 -3.23 -9.32 -7.15
N VAL A 32 -2.61 -9.78 -8.24
CA VAL A 32 -1.18 -9.57 -8.47
C VAL A 32 -0.84 -8.08 -8.56
N ASN A 33 -1.65 -7.28 -9.24
CA ASN A 33 -1.42 -5.84 -9.32
C ASN A 33 -1.55 -5.16 -7.96
N ALA A 34 -2.56 -5.54 -7.16
CA ALA A 34 -2.72 -5.02 -5.81
C ALA A 34 -1.54 -5.39 -4.89
N CYS A 35 -1.07 -6.65 -4.95
CA CYS A 35 0.14 -7.09 -4.25
C CYS A 35 1.37 -6.26 -4.64
N ARG A 36 1.55 -5.98 -5.94
CA ARG A 36 2.70 -5.22 -6.43
C ARG A 36 2.69 -3.75 -6.02
N ASN A 37 1.52 -3.18 -5.78
CA ASN A 37 1.42 -1.80 -5.29
C ASN A 37 1.64 -1.68 -3.78
N SER A 38 1.95 -2.79 -3.07
CA SER A 38 2.15 -2.87 -1.61
C SER A 38 0.98 -2.34 -0.77
N ASP A 39 -0.20 -2.15 -1.36
CA ASP A 39 -1.42 -1.83 -0.63
C ASP A 39 -2.01 -3.14 -0.09
N ARG A 40 -1.61 -3.47 1.14
CA ARG A 40 -2.06 -4.70 1.81
C ARG A 40 -3.58 -4.78 1.91
N GLN A 41 -4.25 -3.66 2.21
CA GLN A 41 -5.70 -3.69 2.40
C GLN A 41 -6.40 -3.96 1.07
N ASN A 42 -6.00 -3.28 0.00
CA ASN A 42 -6.54 -3.52 -1.33
C ASN A 42 -6.20 -4.93 -1.84
N ALA A 43 -4.97 -5.41 -1.61
CA ALA A 43 -4.57 -6.76 -2.01
C ALA A 43 -5.42 -7.85 -1.33
N TYR A 44 -5.81 -7.67 -0.07
CA TYR A 44 -6.67 -8.62 0.62
C TYR A 44 -8.11 -8.59 0.09
N LEU A 45 -8.63 -7.42 -0.29
CA LEU A 45 -9.96 -7.30 -0.92
C LEU A 45 -9.98 -7.98 -2.30
N GLU A 46 -9.04 -7.61 -3.17
CA GLU A 46 -8.91 -8.18 -4.51
C GLU A 46 -8.63 -9.69 -4.45
N GLY A 47 -7.81 -10.11 -3.50
CA GLY A 47 -7.50 -11.52 -3.26
C GLY A 47 -8.72 -12.33 -2.83
N ALA A 48 -9.56 -11.77 -1.94
CA ALA A 48 -10.78 -12.44 -1.51
C ALA A 48 -11.78 -12.61 -2.67
N ASP A 49 -11.97 -11.57 -3.48
CA ASP A 49 -12.82 -11.64 -4.67
C ASP A 49 -12.28 -12.60 -5.72
N ALA A 50 -10.96 -12.63 -5.93
CA ALA A 50 -10.31 -13.59 -6.82
C ALA A 50 -10.50 -15.04 -6.35
N ILE A 51 -10.29 -15.34 -5.07
CA ILE A 51 -10.51 -16.69 -4.49
C ILE A 51 -11.96 -17.13 -4.74
N ARG A 52 -12.93 -16.26 -4.46
CA ARG A 52 -14.35 -16.56 -4.69
C ARG A 52 -14.63 -16.88 -6.15
N ARG A 53 -14.10 -16.09 -7.09
CA ARG A 53 -14.24 -16.34 -8.54
C ARG A 53 -13.62 -17.67 -8.94
N ILE A 54 -12.41 -17.97 -8.47
CA ILE A 54 -11.68 -19.21 -8.78
C ILE A 54 -12.45 -20.43 -8.30
N VAL A 55 -12.94 -20.43 -7.05
CA VAL A 55 -13.73 -21.54 -6.51
C VAL A 55 -15.06 -21.68 -7.25
N THR A 56 -15.76 -20.57 -7.52
CA THR A 56 -17.06 -20.60 -8.25
C THR A 56 -16.91 -21.17 -9.67
N ALA A 57 -15.78 -20.91 -10.33
CA ALA A 57 -15.48 -21.41 -11.67
C ALA A 57 -14.86 -22.83 -11.67
N SER A 58 -14.71 -23.47 -10.50
CA SER A 58 -14.17 -24.82 -10.40
C SER A 58 -15.19 -25.87 -10.82
N ASP A 59 -14.76 -26.85 -11.60
CA ASP A 59 -15.57 -28.04 -11.92
C ASP A 59 -15.68 -29.02 -10.72
N ASP A 60 -14.94 -28.79 -9.62
CA ASP A 60 -15.01 -29.61 -8.41
C ASP A 60 -16.16 -29.17 -7.49
N LEU A 61 -17.28 -29.87 -7.59
CA LEU A 61 -18.47 -29.64 -6.76
C LEU A 61 -18.20 -29.81 -5.25
N HIS A 62 -17.23 -30.63 -4.85
CA HIS A 62 -16.88 -30.80 -3.45
C HIS A 62 -16.15 -29.57 -2.91
N LEU A 63 -15.21 -29.01 -3.68
CA LEU A 63 -14.58 -27.73 -3.34
C LEU A 63 -15.61 -26.61 -3.22
N VAL A 64 -16.51 -26.49 -4.21
CA VAL A 64 -17.58 -25.48 -4.20
C VAL A 64 -18.41 -25.60 -2.92
N ARG A 65 -18.87 -26.80 -2.57
CA ARG A 65 -19.66 -27.03 -1.35
C ARG A 65 -18.89 -26.70 -0.09
N LEU A 66 -17.66 -27.18 0.07
CA LEU A 66 -16.85 -26.87 1.25
C LEU A 66 -16.63 -25.36 1.41
N TYR A 67 -16.39 -24.65 0.30
CA TYR A 67 -16.15 -23.21 0.31
C TYR A 67 -17.38 -22.37 0.67
N PHE A 68 -18.58 -22.75 0.21
CA PHE A 68 -19.80 -21.99 0.47
C PHE A 68 -20.54 -22.44 1.73
N ASP A 69 -20.49 -23.73 2.08
CA ASP A 69 -21.29 -24.31 3.16
C ASP A 69 -20.52 -24.45 4.48
N MET A 70 -19.18 -24.39 4.47
CA MET A 70 -18.35 -24.50 5.68
C MET A 70 -17.52 -23.23 5.93
N PRO A 71 -17.99 -22.30 6.78
CA PRO A 71 -17.27 -21.05 7.08
C PRO A 71 -15.84 -21.25 7.59
N ALA A 72 -15.58 -22.33 8.33
CA ALA A 72 -14.23 -22.64 8.81
C ALA A 72 -13.27 -22.97 7.67
N PHE A 73 -13.73 -23.72 6.65
CA PHE A 73 -12.94 -24.01 5.46
C PHE A 73 -12.71 -22.74 4.64
N HIS A 74 -13.78 -21.96 4.42
CA HIS A 74 -13.73 -20.67 3.72
C HIS A 74 -12.67 -19.75 4.34
N ASN A 75 -12.81 -19.44 5.63
CA ASN A 75 -11.95 -18.48 6.32
C ASN A 75 -10.49 -18.94 6.33
N ARG A 76 -10.26 -20.24 6.56
CA ARG A 76 -8.91 -20.81 6.57
C ARG A 76 -8.26 -20.77 5.19
N LEU A 77 -9.02 -21.05 4.12
CA LEU A 77 -8.51 -21.00 2.75
C LEU A 77 -8.08 -19.58 2.38
N HIS A 78 -8.91 -18.58 2.66
CA HIS A 78 -8.55 -17.16 2.45
C HIS A 78 -7.34 -16.75 3.27
N GLN A 79 -7.34 -17.05 4.56
CA GLN A 79 -6.26 -16.68 5.45
C GLN A 79 -4.92 -17.25 4.97
N GLU A 80 -4.84 -18.57 4.78
CA GLU A 80 -3.57 -19.21 4.44
C GLU A 80 -3.08 -18.79 3.04
N LEU A 81 -3.97 -18.66 2.06
CA LEU A 81 -3.57 -18.23 0.71
C LEU A 81 -3.04 -16.80 0.69
N LEU A 82 -3.73 -15.88 1.35
CA LEU A 82 -3.33 -14.47 1.34
C LEU A 82 -2.07 -14.25 2.19
N GLU A 83 -1.96 -14.90 3.36
CA GLU A 83 -0.76 -14.81 4.21
C GLU A 83 0.50 -15.37 3.52
N GLU A 84 0.37 -16.41 2.69
CA GLU A 84 1.51 -17.01 1.98
C GLU A 84 1.86 -16.27 0.67
N LEU A 85 0.86 -15.89 -0.12
CA LEU A 85 1.08 -15.36 -1.46
C LEU A 85 1.35 -13.85 -1.47
N TYR A 86 0.71 -13.09 -0.58
CA TYR A 86 0.88 -11.63 -0.57
C TYR A 86 2.34 -11.20 -0.37
N PRO A 87 3.07 -11.66 0.68
CA PRO A 87 4.45 -11.22 0.89
C PRO A 87 5.37 -11.59 -0.26
N THR A 88 5.17 -12.80 -0.82
CA THR A 88 5.95 -13.30 -1.95
C THR A 88 5.74 -12.42 -3.18
N LEU A 89 4.48 -12.14 -3.54
CA LEU A 89 4.14 -11.36 -4.73
C LEU A 89 4.50 -9.88 -4.57
N ALA A 90 4.28 -9.30 -3.39
CA ALA A 90 4.68 -7.93 -3.08
C ALA A 90 6.20 -7.76 -3.20
N ALA A 91 6.99 -8.76 -2.78
CA ALA A 91 8.45 -8.74 -2.91
C ALA A 91 8.97 -8.96 -4.35
N THR A 92 8.16 -9.48 -5.28
CA THR A 92 8.58 -9.65 -6.69
C THR A 92 8.67 -8.34 -7.48
N VAL A 93 8.27 -7.22 -6.87
CA VAL A 93 8.40 -5.91 -7.47
C VAL A 93 9.85 -5.48 -7.38
N ALA A 94 10.56 -5.57 -8.51
CA ALA A 94 11.78 -4.79 -8.64
C ALA A 94 11.39 -3.31 -8.45
N PRO A 95 12.10 -2.56 -7.59
CA PRO A 95 11.85 -1.13 -7.45
C PRO A 95 11.95 -0.51 -8.85
N SER A 96 11.03 0.39 -9.15
CA SER A 96 11.04 1.07 -10.45
C SER A 96 12.42 1.71 -10.66
N PRO A 97 13.00 1.63 -11.88
CA PRO A 97 14.23 2.34 -12.19
C PRO A 97 14.01 3.87 -12.19
N TYR A 98 12.76 4.32 -12.04
CA TYR A 98 12.43 5.73 -11.87
C TYR A 98 13.14 6.30 -10.65
N GLN A 99 13.88 7.38 -10.86
CA GLN A 99 14.52 8.13 -9.78
C GLN A 99 13.58 9.26 -9.39
N ILE A 100 13.17 9.29 -8.13
CA ILE A 100 12.34 10.37 -7.58
C ILE A 100 13.06 11.70 -7.79
N THR A 101 12.41 12.58 -8.56
CA THR A 101 12.96 13.88 -8.94
C THR A 101 12.68 14.94 -7.87
N GLN A 102 13.29 16.11 -8.00
CA GLN A 102 12.99 17.23 -7.12
C GLN A 102 11.53 17.71 -7.27
N GLU A 103 10.96 17.61 -8.48
CA GLU A 103 9.56 17.96 -8.73
C GLU A 103 8.60 17.00 -8.01
N ASP A 104 8.92 15.70 -7.99
CA ASP A 104 8.14 14.73 -7.21
C ASP A 104 8.16 15.03 -5.71
N ILE A 105 9.34 15.40 -5.18
CA ILE A 105 9.50 15.83 -3.79
C ILE A 105 8.64 17.07 -3.51
N ASP A 106 8.66 18.05 -4.41
CA ASP A 106 7.86 19.27 -4.25
C ASP A 106 6.37 18.95 -4.24
N ASN A 107 5.90 18.19 -5.21
CA ASN A 107 4.51 17.78 -5.31
C ASN A 107 4.06 17.05 -4.04
N ALA A 108 4.87 16.13 -3.52
CA ALA A 108 4.57 15.41 -2.29
C ALA A 108 4.56 16.31 -1.04
N LEU A 109 5.40 17.36 -0.98
CA LEU A 109 5.39 18.33 0.11
C LEU A 109 4.21 19.31 0.03
N LEU A 110 3.70 19.56 -1.17
CA LEU A 110 2.61 20.49 -1.47
C LEU A 110 1.23 19.83 -1.52
N ASP A 111 1.16 18.50 -1.52
CA ASP A 111 -0.08 17.74 -1.37
C ASP A 111 -0.57 17.80 0.07
N TRP A 112 -1.70 18.46 0.25
CA TRP A 112 -2.37 18.62 1.55
C TRP A 112 -3.77 17.99 1.54
N HIS A 113 -4.12 17.18 0.52
CA HIS A 113 -5.40 16.46 0.44
C HIS A 113 -6.63 17.34 0.77
N ASP A 114 -6.81 18.44 0.02
CA ASP A 114 -7.86 19.45 0.23
C ASP A 114 -7.81 20.25 1.55
N ASN A 115 -6.79 20.07 2.39
CA ASN A 115 -6.57 20.86 3.62
C ASN A 115 -5.83 22.17 3.35
N LEU A 116 -6.46 23.08 2.60
CA LEU A 116 -5.89 24.39 2.29
C LEU A 116 -5.58 25.23 3.54
N LYS A 117 -6.41 25.12 4.59
CA LYS A 117 -6.20 25.82 5.86
C LYS A 117 -4.89 25.39 6.53
N GLY A 118 -4.61 24.08 6.57
CA GLY A 118 -3.35 23.55 7.09
C GLY A 118 -2.14 24.07 6.32
N LYS A 119 -2.24 24.09 4.99
CA LYS A 119 -1.20 24.62 4.09
C LYS A 119 -0.95 26.12 4.33
N GLN A 120 -2.01 26.91 4.53
CA GLN A 120 -1.92 28.33 4.90
C GLN A 120 -1.25 28.56 6.25
N GLU A 121 -1.59 27.78 7.26
CA GLU A 121 -0.94 27.86 8.58
C GLU A 121 0.56 27.57 8.48
N VAL A 122 0.97 26.60 7.66
CA VAL A 122 2.39 26.32 7.40
C VAL A 122 3.08 27.51 6.72
N ALA A 123 2.48 28.11 5.70
CA ALA A 123 3.10 29.27 5.04
C ALA A 123 3.29 30.44 6.01
N LEU A 124 2.27 30.78 6.80
CA LEU A 124 2.34 31.85 7.79
C LEU A 124 3.41 31.58 8.85
N TYR A 125 3.44 30.35 9.37
CA TYR A 125 4.45 29.95 10.36
C TYR A 125 5.86 29.99 9.77
N MET A 126 6.04 29.53 8.53
CA MET A 126 7.33 29.56 7.83
C MET A 126 7.81 30.98 7.53
N GLN A 127 6.92 31.94 7.30
CA GLN A 127 7.30 33.34 7.14
C GLN A 127 7.84 33.95 8.43
N ALA A 128 7.24 33.61 9.57
CA ALA A 128 7.65 34.14 10.88
C ALA A 128 8.88 33.39 11.45
N HIS A 129 8.90 32.05 11.32
CA HIS A 129 9.80 31.17 12.07
C HIS A 129 10.63 30.24 11.16
N GLY A 130 10.58 30.41 9.84
CA GLY A 130 11.18 29.45 8.88
C GLY A 130 12.70 29.27 8.97
N ARG A 131 13.40 30.08 9.76
CA ARG A 131 14.85 29.95 10.04
C ARG A 131 15.15 29.31 11.40
N GLU A 132 14.15 29.15 12.25
CA GLU A 132 14.33 28.60 13.60
C GLU A 132 14.50 27.08 13.55
N ARG A 133 15.33 26.55 14.45
CA ARG A 133 15.56 25.09 14.54
C ARG A 133 14.34 24.33 15.05
N SER A 134 13.52 24.95 15.88
CA SER A 134 12.26 24.42 16.42
C SER A 134 11.22 24.17 15.32
N THR A 135 11.29 24.89 14.20
CA THR A 135 10.33 24.81 13.09
C THR A 135 10.31 23.43 12.45
N ALA A 136 11.45 22.74 12.35
CA ALA A 136 11.50 21.37 11.86
C ALA A 136 10.59 20.41 12.67
N ALA A 137 10.63 20.49 14.00
CA ALA A 137 9.79 19.67 14.87
C ALA A 137 8.31 20.06 14.78
N TRP A 138 8.02 21.35 14.63
CA TRP A 138 6.65 21.82 14.44
C TRP A 138 6.07 21.35 13.10
N LEU A 139 6.86 21.36 12.03
CA LEU A 139 6.47 20.83 10.71
C LEU A 139 6.14 19.35 10.78
N ALA A 140 6.92 18.55 11.51
CA ALA A 140 6.63 17.13 11.71
C ALA A 140 5.21 16.90 12.24
N ALA A 141 4.85 17.61 13.32
CA ALA A 141 3.51 17.53 13.88
C ALA A 141 2.43 18.01 12.90
N LYS A 142 2.71 19.04 12.08
CA LYS A 142 1.77 19.54 11.06
C LYS A 142 1.51 18.56 9.92
N TYR A 143 2.52 17.78 9.53
CA TYR A 143 2.40 16.73 8.54
C TYR A 143 1.92 15.39 9.13
N GLY A 144 1.47 15.38 10.39
CA GLY A 144 0.86 14.20 11.03
C GLY A 144 1.85 13.19 11.62
N TRP A 145 3.12 13.56 11.79
CA TRP A 145 4.13 12.69 12.39
C TRP A 145 4.18 12.81 13.91
N GLU A 146 4.44 11.68 14.58
CA GLU A 146 4.48 11.61 16.05
C GLU A 146 5.67 12.36 16.66
N ASP A 147 6.81 12.41 15.95
CA ASP A 147 7.98 13.17 16.38
C ASP A 147 8.76 13.81 15.22
N GLY A 148 9.59 14.80 15.55
CA GLY A 148 10.49 15.45 14.61
C GLY A 148 11.84 14.74 14.41
N LYS A 149 11.99 13.51 14.93
CA LYS A 149 13.21 12.71 14.80
C LYS A 149 13.09 11.71 13.65
N THR A 150 11.90 11.21 13.41
CA THR A 150 11.59 10.27 12.35
C THR A 150 11.57 11.02 11.02
N PRO A 151 12.43 10.68 10.05
CA PRO A 151 12.46 11.33 8.75
C PRO A 151 11.18 11.07 7.96
N MET A 152 10.81 12.03 7.11
CA MET A 152 9.74 11.86 6.14
C MET A 152 10.22 10.99 4.96
N TYR A 153 9.38 10.06 4.51
CA TYR A 153 9.62 9.26 3.32
C TYR A 153 8.73 9.74 2.17
N ILE A 154 9.33 10.03 1.02
CA ILE A 154 8.61 10.35 -0.21
C ILE A 154 8.58 9.10 -1.08
N HIS A 155 7.37 8.70 -1.46
CA HIS A 155 7.12 7.55 -2.33
C HIS A 155 6.52 8.04 -3.66
N VAL A 156 7.01 7.48 -4.77
CA VAL A 156 6.43 7.68 -6.11
C VAL A 156 6.26 6.31 -6.75
N GLY A 157 5.02 5.81 -6.78
CA GLY A 157 4.75 4.43 -7.20
C GLY A 157 5.59 3.43 -6.39
N ASN A 158 6.29 2.54 -7.09
CA ASN A 158 7.21 1.55 -6.52
C ASN A 158 8.70 1.93 -6.68
N ALA A 159 9.03 3.20 -6.87
CA ALA A 159 10.43 3.65 -6.86
C ALA A 159 11.04 3.56 -5.45
N GLU A 160 12.36 3.47 -5.36
CA GLU A 160 13.08 3.56 -4.08
C GLU A 160 12.74 4.90 -3.39
N PRO A 161 12.28 4.87 -2.13
CA PRO A 161 11.82 6.06 -1.46
C PRO A 161 12.96 7.02 -1.13
N VAL A 162 12.68 8.32 -1.23
CA VAL A 162 13.62 9.35 -0.79
C VAL A 162 13.33 9.71 0.66
N THR A 163 14.39 9.65 1.49
CA THR A 163 14.31 10.01 2.91
C THR A 163 14.70 11.48 3.10
N LEU A 164 13.85 12.26 3.75
CA LEU A 164 14.07 13.67 4.07
C LEU A 164 13.99 13.90 5.58
N THR A 165 15.05 14.48 6.15
CA THR A 165 14.99 15.02 7.51
C THR A 165 14.08 16.24 7.56
N TRP A 166 13.48 16.53 8.72
CA TRP A 166 12.63 17.71 8.88
C TRP A 166 13.36 19.04 8.65
N ALA A 167 14.68 19.08 8.84
CA ALA A 167 15.49 20.24 8.46
C ALA A 167 15.58 20.42 6.93
N GLN A 168 15.64 19.33 6.16
CA GLN A 168 15.57 19.36 4.69
C GLN A 168 14.18 19.78 4.22
N VAL A 169 13.11 19.24 4.82
CA VAL A 169 11.72 19.66 4.55
C VAL A 169 11.56 21.15 4.80
N GLN A 170 11.94 21.65 5.98
CA GLN A 170 11.90 23.08 6.33
C GLN A 170 12.63 23.94 5.28
N ARG A 171 13.85 23.54 4.90
CA ARG A 171 14.63 24.27 3.89
C ARG A 171 13.93 24.29 2.54
N ARG A 172 13.35 23.17 2.12
CA ARG A 172 12.66 23.07 0.83
C ARG A 172 11.39 23.91 0.80
N LEU A 173 10.58 23.85 1.86
CA LEU A 173 9.40 24.71 2.00
C LEU A 173 9.75 26.20 1.97
N ALA A 174 10.82 26.61 2.67
CA ALA A 174 11.30 27.99 2.62
C ALA A 174 11.69 28.41 1.20
N GLN A 175 12.31 27.51 0.42
CA GLN A 175 12.64 27.76 -0.97
C GLN A 175 11.39 27.90 -1.85
N LEU A 176 10.42 27.00 -1.72
CA LEU A 176 9.16 27.04 -2.48
C LEU A 176 8.34 28.30 -2.19
N ILE A 177 8.29 28.73 -0.92
CA ILE A 177 7.62 29.99 -0.53
C ILE A 177 8.34 31.18 -1.17
N ARG A 178 9.67 31.22 -1.10
CA ARG A 178 10.47 32.31 -1.68
C ARG A 178 10.38 32.37 -3.21
N GLU A 179 10.30 31.22 -3.86
CA GLU A 179 10.14 31.11 -5.33
C GLU A 179 8.70 31.31 -5.79
N ASN A 180 7.77 31.57 -4.87
CA ASN A 180 6.34 31.66 -5.15
C ASN A 180 5.85 30.42 -5.90
N LYS A 181 6.19 29.23 -5.38
CA LYS A 181 5.80 27.90 -5.87
C LYS A 181 5.07 27.07 -4.81
N PHE A 182 4.90 27.61 -3.60
CA PHE A 182 4.23 26.89 -2.51
C PHE A 182 2.71 26.76 -2.71
N TYR A 183 2.10 27.69 -3.45
CA TYR A 183 0.69 27.63 -3.84
C TYR A 183 0.57 27.51 -5.35
N ASP A 184 -0.42 26.74 -5.81
CA ASP A 184 -0.87 26.80 -7.19
C ASP A 184 -1.67 28.09 -7.48
N GLU A 185 -2.03 28.34 -8.74
CA GLU A 185 -2.77 29.55 -9.12
C GLU A 185 -4.18 29.63 -8.50
N ASN A 186 -4.86 28.49 -8.34
CA ASN A 186 -6.22 28.44 -7.77
C ASN A 186 -6.20 28.70 -6.26
N GLU A 187 -5.20 28.16 -5.56
CA GLU A 187 -4.99 28.33 -4.12
C GLU A 187 -4.64 29.78 -3.76
N ARG A 188 -3.96 30.52 -4.65
CA ARG A 188 -3.64 31.95 -4.42
C ARG A 188 -4.86 32.86 -4.50
N LEU A 189 -5.88 32.44 -5.23
CA LEU A 189 -7.10 33.21 -5.47
C LEU A 189 -8.17 32.98 -4.39
N ARG A 190 -7.92 32.05 -3.45
CA ARG A 190 -8.81 31.65 -2.36
C ARG A 190 -8.31 32.17 -1.02
#